data_AF-A0A1Y4RBP2-F1
#
_entry.id   AF-A0A1Y4RBP2-F1
#
_cell.length_a   1.000
_cell.length_b   1.000
_cell.length_c   1.000
_cell.angle_alpha   90.00
_cell.angle_beta   90.00
_cell.angle_gamma   90.00
#
_symmetry.space_group_name_H-M   'P 1'
#
loop_
_entity.id
_entity.type
_entity.pdbx_description
1 polymer ?
#
loop_
_entity_poly.entity_id
_entity_poly.type
_entity_poly.pdbx_seq_one_letter_code
_entity_poly.pdbx_strand_id
1 'polypeptide(L)' 'MMYALKPKISKARPYPRVTLRNLETGKRDEKYVRRLVAEAFLPNPENKPIVINKDGDYSNNKVDNLMWCTLKEARKFSSD' A
#
# COMPACT_ATOMS: atom_id res chain seq x y z
N MET A 1 0.72 -21.90 -15.62
CA MET A 1 -0.21 -21.46 -14.56
C MET A 1 0.27 -20.14 -14.01
N MET A 2 -0.57 -19.10 -14.02
CA MET A 2 -0.27 -17.81 -13.39
C MET A 2 -0.72 -17.87 -11.93
N TYR A 3 0.21 -17.80 -10.99
CA TYR A 3 -0.11 -17.75 -9.56
C TYR A 3 -0.40 -16.30 -9.16
N ALA A 4 -1.66 -15.99 -8.89
CA ALA A 4 -2.06 -14.72 -8.30
C ALA A 4 -2.00 -14.81 -6.77
N LEU A 5 -1.20 -13.95 -6.16
CA LEU A 5 -1.16 -13.79 -4.71
C LEU A 5 -2.45 -13.12 -4.24
N LYS A 6 -3.26 -13.85 -3.46
CA LYS A 6 -4.50 -13.31 -2.89
C LYS A 6 -4.19 -12.45 -1.66
N PRO A 7 -4.55 -11.15 -1.64
CA PRO A 7 -4.35 -10.32 -0.47
C PRO A 7 -5.30 -10.69 0.66
N LYS A 8 -4.86 -10.45 1.89
CA LYS A 8 -5.69 -10.50 3.10
C LYS A 8 -6.49 -9.22 3.21
N ILE A 9 -7.82 -9.34 3.35
CA ILE A 9 -8.77 -8.24 3.54
C ILE A 9 -9.65 -8.61 4.74
N SER A 10 -9.89 -7.69 5.67
CA SER A 10 -10.83 -7.92 6.78
C SER A 10 -11.72 -6.71 7.05
N LYS A 11 -12.90 -6.93 7.65
CA LYS A 11 -13.82 -5.84 8.01
C LYS A 11 -13.19 -4.81 8.95
N ALA A 12 -12.29 -5.25 9.83
CA ALA A 12 -11.57 -4.36 10.76
C ALA A 12 -10.39 -3.63 10.11
N ARG A 13 -9.87 -4.11 8.98
CA ARG A 13 -8.72 -3.55 8.27
C ARG A 13 -8.98 -3.64 6.76
N PRO A 14 -9.64 -2.63 6.16
CA PRO A 14 -10.02 -2.65 4.75
C PRO A 14 -8.83 -2.55 3.79
N TYR A 15 -7.62 -2.36 4.31
CA TYR A 15 -6.37 -2.26 3.55
C TYR A 15 -5.87 -3.65 3.09
N PRO A 16 -5.81 -3.92 1.77
CA PRO A 16 -5.27 -5.17 1.26
C PRO A 16 -3.80 -5.33 1.61
N ARG A 17 -3.44 -6.51 2.14
CA ARG A 17 -2.07 -6.85 2.52
C ARG A 17 -1.64 -8.20 1.96
N VAL A 18 -0.37 -8.34 1.64
CA VAL A 18 0.24 -9.63 1.28
C VAL A 18 1.37 -9.95 2.24
N THR A 19 1.59 -11.24 2.48
CA THR A 19 2.75 -11.69 3.23
C THR A 19 3.88 -11.99 2.24
N LEU A 20 5.01 -11.29 2.40
CA LEU A 20 6.23 -11.55 1.66
C LEU A 20 7.20 -12.31 2.56
N ARG A 21 7.99 -13.20 1.94
CA ARG A 21 9.06 -13.92 2.63
C ARG A 21 10.39 -13.44 2.09
N ASN A 22 11.24 -12.94 2.98
CA ASN A 22 12.65 -12.71 2.65
C ASN A 22 13.32 -14.09 2.52
N LEU A 23 13.97 -14.35 1.38
CA LEU A 23 14.50 -15.67 1.06
C LEU A 23 15.79 -15.98 1.82
N GLU A 24 16.60 -14.96 2.13
CA GLU A 24 17.87 -15.11 2.83
C GLU A 24 17.67 -15.41 4.32
N THR A 25 16.81 -14.63 4.97
CA THR A 25 16.54 -14.73 6.42
C THR A 25 15.38 -15.67 6.75
N GLY A 26 14.57 -16.03 5.76
CA GLY A 26 13.32 -16.77 5.95
C GLY A 26 12.19 -15.97 6.63
N LYS A 27 12.45 -14.73 7.08
CA LYS A 27 11.50 -13.88 7.79
C LYS A 27 10.30 -13.54 6.91
N ARG A 28 9.11 -13.55 7.51
CA ARG A 28 7.86 -13.14 6.87
C ARG A 28 7.48 -11.74 7.33
N ASP A 29 7.01 -10.92 6.40
CA ASP A 29 6.52 -9.58 6.69
C ASP A 29 5.22 -9.30 5.94
N GLU A 30 4.31 -8.56 6.56
CA GLU A 30 3.06 -8.14 5.92
C GLU A 30 3.24 -6.74 5.32
N LYS A 31 3.03 -6.63 4.01
CA LYS A 31 3.11 -5.37 3.28
C LYS A 31 1.76 -4.98 2.70
N TYR A 32 1.46 -3.67 2.74
CA TYR A 32 0.29 -3.12 2.07
C TYR A 32 0.46 -3.16 0.56
N VAL A 33 -0.60 -3.54 -0.16
CA VAL A 33 -0.56 -3.59 -1.63
C VAL A 33 -0.26 -2.21 -2.22
N ARG A 34 -0.95 -1.14 -1.78
CA ARG A 34 -0.63 0.24 -2.20
C ARG A 34 0.83 0.62 -2.04
N ARG A 35 1.49 0.15 -0.97
CA ARG A 35 2.89 0.51 -0.73
C ARG A 35 3.80 -0.17 -1.73
N LEU A 36 3.59 -1.47 -1.97
CA LEU A 36 4.36 -2.23 -2.97
C LEU A 36 4.17 -1.65 -4.37
N VAL A 37 2.93 -1.29 -4.74
CA VAL A 37 2.63 -0.70 -6.04
C VAL A 37 3.27 0.68 -6.19
N ALA A 38 3.17 1.55 -5.18
CA ALA A 38 3.79 2.87 -5.23
C ALA A 38 5.31 2.80 -5.27
N GLU A 39 5.95 1.94 -4.47
CA GLU A 39 7.41 1.76 -4.49
C GLU A 39 7.94 1.26 -5.84
N ALA A 40 7.16 0.42 -6.55
CA ALA A 40 7.55 -0.13 -7.83
C ALA A 40 7.30 0.83 -9.02
N PHE A 41 6.24 1.62 -8.96
CA PHE A 41 5.72 2.31 -10.16
C PHE A 41 5.50 3.82 -10.00
N LEU A 42 5.57 4.38 -8.79
CA LEU A 42 5.32 5.79 -8.53
C LEU A 42 6.59 6.48 -7.98
N PRO A 43 7.24 7.37 -8.76
CA PRO A 43 8.41 8.12 -8.28
C PRO A 43 8.14 8.87 -6.97
N ASN A 44 9.11 8.87 -6.07
CA ASN A 44 9.05 9.58 -4.78
C ASN A 44 10.25 10.52 -4.60
N PRO A 45 10.40 11.56 -5.45
CA PRO A 45 11.58 12.45 -5.40
C PRO A 45 11.71 13.21 -4.08
N GLU A 46 10.59 13.48 -3.40
CA GLU A 46 10.55 14.15 -2.10
C GLU A 46 10.71 13.20 -0.91
N ASN A 47 10.91 11.89 -1.17
CA ASN A 47 11.06 10.85 -0.15
C ASN A 47 9.95 10.88 0.93
N LYS A 48 8.71 11.15 0.52
CA LYS A 48 7.56 11.21 1.42
C LYS A 48 7.27 9.82 2.01
N PRO A 49 6.97 9.72 3.31
CA PRO A 49 6.95 8.42 3.99
C PRO A 49 5.65 7.63 3.83
N ILE A 50 4.54 8.25 3.43
CA ILE A 50 3.21 7.62 3.44
C ILE A 50 2.65 7.53 2.02
N VAL A 51 1.87 6.49 1.76
CA VAL A 51 1.10 6.31 0.52
C VAL A 51 -0.38 6.24 0.87
N ILE A 52 -1.20 7.02 0.19
CA ILE A 52 -2.66 7.03 0.33
C ILE A 52 -3.36 6.77 -1.00
N ASN A 53 -4.64 6.41 -0.94
CA ASN A 53 -5.56 6.31 -2.07
C ASN A 53 -6.27 7.66 -2.22
N LYS A 54 -6.28 8.24 -3.43
CA LYS A 54 -6.84 9.58 -3.69
C LYS A 54 -8.35 9.62 -3.54
N ASP A 55 -9.02 8.52 -3.90
CA ASP A 55 -10.48 8.35 -3.84
C ASP A 55 -11.01 7.89 -2.46
N GLY A 56 -10.13 7.64 -1.49
CA GLY A 56 -10.51 7.08 -0.18
C GLY A 56 -10.85 5.59 -0.19
N ASP A 57 -10.89 4.92 -1.36
CA ASP A 57 -11.12 3.48 -1.45
C ASP A 57 -9.80 2.72 -1.31
N TYR A 58 -9.62 2.08 -0.15
CA TYR A 58 -8.44 1.29 0.17
C TYR A 58 -8.27 0.04 -0.70
N SER A 59 -9.32 -0.40 -1.41
CA SER A 59 -9.27 -1.52 -2.34
C SER A 59 -8.74 -1.12 -3.72
N ASN A 60 -8.90 0.14 -4.13
CA ASN A 60 -8.43 0.67 -5.40
C ASN A 60 -6.93 1.02 -5.36
N ASN A 61 -6.08 0.00 -5.52
CA ASN A 61 -4.62 0.14 -5.44
C ASN A 61 -3.95 0.39 -6.81
N LYS A 62 -4.66 0.96 -7.78
CA LYS A 62 -4.08 1.34 -9.08
C LYS A 62 -3.09 2.49 -8.91
N VAL A 63 -1.99 2.47 -9.67
CA VAL A 63 -0.88 3.45 -9.56
C VAL A 63 -1.38 4.89 -9.65
N ASP A 64 -2.30 5.16 -10.57
CA ASP A 64 -2.91 6.49 -10.80
C ASP A 64 -3.77 6.97 -9.62
N ASN A 65 -4.33 6.05 -8.82
CA ASN A 65 -5.08 6.35 -7.61
C ASN A 65 -4.19 6.49 -6.35
N LEU A 66 -2.88 6.24 -6.45
CA LEU A 66 -1.97 6.37 -5.31
C LEU A 66 -1.25 7.70 -5.31
N MET A 67 -0.93 8.20 -4.12
CA MET A 67 -0.02 9.33 -3.97
C MET A 67 0.87 9.22 -2.73
N TRP A 68 2.08 9.73 -2.86
CA TRP A 68 3.01 9.94 -1.78
C TRP A 68 2.62 11.19 -0.98
N CYS A 69 2.56 11.08 0.35
CA CYS A 69 2.19 12.18 1.22
C CYS A 69 2.98 12.20 2.53
N THR A 70 3.04 13.36 3.16
CA THR A 70 3.53 13.53 4.53
C THR A 70 2.48 13.09 5.54
N LEU A 71 2.89 12.92 6.80
CA LEU A 71 1.94 12.62 7.89
C LEU A 71 0.90 13.74 8.09
N LYS A 72 1.31 15.00 7.87
CA LYS A 72 0.41 16.15 7.98
C LYS A 72 -0.66 16.15 6.89
N GLU A 73 -0.29 15.80 5.67
CA GLU A 73 -1.23 15.66 4.55
C GLU A 73 -2.19 14.49 4.78
N ALA A 74 -1.66 13.31 5.16
CA ALA A 74 -2.47 12.10 5.38
C ALA A 74 -3.59 12.30 6.41
N ARG A 75 -3.33 13.04 7.50
CA ARG A 75 -4.32 13.34 8.55
C ARG A 75 -5.54 14.09 8.01
N LYS A 76 -5.41 14.86 6.93
CA LYS A 76 -6.54 15.57 6.32
C LYS A 76 -7.51 14.62 5.63
N PHE A 77 -7.01 13.50 5.11
CA PHE A 77 -7.82 12.50 4.40
C PHE A 77 -8.47 11.46 5.33
N SER A 78 -8.06 11.39 6.59
CA SER A 78 -8.63 10.46 7.59
C SER A 78 -9.73 11.09 8.47
N SER A 79 -10.06 12.36 8.23
CA SER A 79 -10.92 13.17 9.11
C SER A 79 -12.28 13.52 8.49
N ASP A 80 -12.60 12.96 7.33
CA ASP A 80 -13.91 12.99 6.68
C ASP A 80 -14.52 11.58 6.67
#